data_AF-D0P4K3-F1
#
_entry.id   AF-D0P4K3-F1
#
_cell.length_a   1.000
_cell.length_b   1.000
_cell.length_c   1.000
_cell.angle_alpha   90.00
_cell.angle_beta   90.00
_cell.angle_gamma   90.00
#
_symmetry.space_group_name_H-M   'P 1'
#
loop_
_entity.id
_entity.type
_entity.pdbx_description
1 polymer ?
#
loop_
_entity_poly.entity_id
_entity_poly.type
_entity_poly.pdbx_seq_one_letter_code
_entity_poly.pdbx_strand_id
1 'polypeptide(L)'
;MPPPPAHRSPIKRLSLSPPVWKDQLRQRCLQRLKRDRSQLLAKLRRPVDDLLLMGRLKESDYLEIIHTLEDALRLETEMDTNEDEQLRLAEHMAELEDAELEAMLAKQQQELISVLCPICKAGYLREHASTQMSTPFISCGCGFTFHVKYVYHSVLEDFQDKIVNAFMTHRDSCCADPTFEKKTTPDNGADVLCIKCAHCGSMPVLP
;
A
#
# COMPACT_ATOMS: atom_id res chain seq x y z
N MET A 1 -10.74 -38.17 -13.39
CA MET A 1 -9.73 -37.12 -13.58
C MET A 1 -9.82 -36.16 -12.40
N PRO A 2 -8.77 -36.01 -11.57
CA PRO A 2 -8.74 -35.00 -10.52
C PRO A 2 -8.58 -33.59 -11.11
N PRO A 3 -9.14 -32.54 -10.49
CA PRO A 3 -8.96 -31.17 -10.96
C PRO A 3 -7.51 -30.70 -10.75
N PRO A 4 -6.99 -29.81 -11.60
CA PRO A 4 -5.65 -29.26 -11.45
C PRO A 4 -5.55 -28.41 -10.17
N PRO A 5 -4.42 -28.44 -9.45
CA PRO A 5 -4.25 -27.66 -8.23
C PRO A 5 -4.29 -26.15 -8.55
N ALA A 6 -4.97 -25.41 -7.68
CA ALA A 6 -5.21 -23.99 -7.80
C ALA A 6 -3.90 -23.20 -7.96
N HIS A 7 -3.94 -22.28 -8.92
CA HIS A 7 -2.89 -21.32 -9.24
C HIS A 7 -2.39 -20.62 -7.97
N ARG A 8 -1.06 -20.58 -7.84
CA ARG A 8 -0.32 -19.88 -6.79
C ARG A 8 -0.87 -18.45 -6.63
N SER A 9 -1.20 -18.09 -5.40
CA SER A 9 -1.56 -16.73 -5.03
C SER A 9 -0.43 -15.75 -5.44
N PRO A 10 -0.77 -14.51 -5.84
CA PRO A 10 0.23 -13.50 -6.16
C PRO A 10 1.15 -13.31 -4.95
N ILE A 11 2.45 -13.39 -5.18
CA ILE A 11 3.45 -13.02 -4.17
C ILE A 11 3.15 -11.57 -3.82
N LYS A 12 2.61 -11.36 -2.61
CA LYS A 12 2.49 -10.03 -2.00
C LYS A 12 3.88 -9.43 -2.09
N ARG A 13 4.03 -8.33 -2.86
CA ARG A 13 5.27 -7.56 -2.87
C ARG A 13 5.46 -7.08 -1.44
N LEU A 14 6.28 -7.83 -0.70
CA LEU A 14 6.83 -7.40 0.57
C LEU A 14 7.49 -6.06 0.30
N SER A 15 7.18 -5.10 1.17
CA SER A 15 7.62 -3.72 1.14
C SER A 15 9.01 -3.56 0.52
N LEU A 16 9.13 -2.60 -0.40
CA LEU A 16 10.42 -2.22 -0.97
C LEU A 16 11.39 -1.68 0.10
N SER A 17 10.89 -1.35 1.30
CA SER A 17 11.70 -1.02 2.45
C SER A 17 12.40 -2.27 3.03
N PRO A 18 13.72 -2.20 3.30
CA PRO A 18 14.43 -3.23 4.03
C PRO A 18 13.69 -3.56 5.34
N PRO A 19 13.50 -4.84 5.68
CA PRO A 19 12.94 -5.20 6.97
C PRO A 19 13.71 -4.53 8.11
N VAL A 20 13.01 -4.05 9.15
CA VAL A 20 13.60 -3.35 10.32
C VAL A 20 14.81 -4.08 10.92
N TRP A 21 14.86 -5.41 10.87
CA TRP A 21 16.00 -6.20 11.35
C TRP A 21 17.27 -6.01 10.51
N LYS A 22 17.15 -5.74 9.21
CA LYS A 22 18.28 -5.43 8.32
C LYS A 22 18.91 -4.10 8.71
N ASP A 23 18.10 -3.10 9.04
CA ASP A 23 18.61 -1.80 9.49
C ASP A 23 19.29 -1.91 10.84
N GLN A 24 18.70 -2.65 11.77
CA GLN A 24 19.34 -2.95 13.07
C GLN A 24 20.67 -3.69 12.88
N LEU A 25 20.73 -4.64 11.95
CA LEU A 25 21.98 -5.34 11.62
C LEU A 25 23.00 -4.40 10.99
N ARG A 26 22.61 -3.55 10.03
CA ARG A 26 23.45 -2.52 9.41
C ARG A 26 24.03 -1.60 10.46
N GLN A 27 23.20 -1.06 11.36
CA GLN A 27 23.64 -0.20 12.46
C GLN A 27 24.65 -0.91 13.37
N ARG A 28 24.40 -2.17 13.74
CA ARG A 28 25.34 -2.96 14.55
C ARG A 28 26.66 -3.21 13.83
N CYS A 29 26.64 -3.47 12.53
CA CYS A 29 27.83 -3.61 11.70
C CYS A 29 28.62 -2.30 11.63
N LEU A 30 27.96 -1.16 11.39
CA LEU A 30 28.59 0.16 11.37
C LEU A 30 29.20 0.51 12.73
N GLN A 31 28.51 0.23 13.83
CA GLN A 31 29.04 0.43 15.19
C GLN A 31 30.26 -0.45 15.47
N ARG A 32 30.26 -1.70 14.96
CA ARG A 32 31.43 -2.57 15.04
C ARG A 32 32.58 -2.03 14.20
N LEU A 33 32.33 -1.62 12.96
CA LEU A 33 33.31 -0.97 12.07
C LEU A 33 33.95 0.27 12.72
N LYS A 34 33.13 1.15 13.32
CA LYS A 34 33.62 2.33 14.05
C LYS A 34 34.55 1.96 15.20
N ARG A 35 34.20 0.91 15.96
CA ARG A 35 35.04 0.39 17.04
C ARG A 35 36.34 -0.24 16.52
N ASP A 36 36.25 -1.02 15.46
CA ASP A 36 37.40 -1.71 14.89
C ASP A 36 38.38 -0.69 14.27
N ARG A 37 37.87 0.38 13.63
CA ARG A 37 38.65 1.52 13.14
C ARG A 37 39.38 2.25 14.28
N SER A 38 38.70 2.55 15.40
CA SER A 38 39.36 3.22 16.54
C SER A 38 40.42 2.35 17.20
N GLN A 39 40.21 1.03 17.26
CA GLN A 39 41.22 0.08 17.72
C GLN A 39 42.40 -0.03 16.74
N LEU A 40 42.15 -0.03 15.44
CA LEU A 40 43.19 -0.06 14.40
C LEU A 40 44.08 1.18 14.49
N LEU A 41 43.47 2.36 14.64
CA LEU A 41 44.21 3.61 14.90
C LEU A 41 45.10 3.51 16.14
N ALA A 42 44.56 3.05 17.26
CA ALA A 42 45.34 2.89 18.48
C ALA A 42 46.52 1.92 18.29
N LYS A 43 46.36 0.89 17.45
CA LYS A 43 47.46 -0.04 17.10
C LYS A 43 48.49 0.59 16.18
N LEU A 44 48.06 1.41 15.20
CA LEU A 44 48.94 2.10 14.26
C LEU A 44 49.73 3.23 14.92
N ARG A 45 49.18 3.89 15.96
CA ARG A 45 49.91 4.93 16.72
C ARG A 45 51.12 4.37 17.48
N ARG A 46 50.97 3.21 18.14
CA ARG A 46 52.04 2.60 18.97
C ARG A 46 53.43 2.52 18.32
N PRO A 47 53.60 1.95 17.11
CA PRO A 47 54.92 1.89 16.49
C PRO A 47 55.46 3.27 16.09
N VAL A 48 54.59 4.24 15.79
CA VAL A 48 54.99 5.62 15.49
C VAL A 48 55.43 6.34 16.78
N ASP A 49 54.73 6.10 17.89
CA ASP A 49 55.11 6.54 19.23
C ASP A 49 56.47 5.98 19.65
N ASP A 50 56.71 4.68 19.42
CA ASP A 50 57.99 4.03 19.72
C ASP A 50 59.15 4.62 18.90
N LEU A 51 58.92 4.97 17.62
CA LEU A 51 59.92 5.62 16.77
C LEU A 51 60.26 7.04 17.26
N LEU A 52 59.27 7.78 17.76
CA LEU A 52 59.46 9.07 18.41
C LEU A 52 60.28 8.93 19.71
N LEU A 53 59.91 7.97 20.58
CA LEU A 53 60.62 7.70 21.84
C LEU A 53 62.07 7.26 21.62
N MET A 54 62.35 6.47 20.57
CA MET A 54 63.70 6.07 20.19
C MET A 54 64.51 7.19 19.53
N GLY A 55 63.93 8.38 19.33
CA GLY A 55 64.58 9.51 18.65
C GLY A 55 64.85 9.26 17.16
N ARG A 56 64.20 8.25 16.57
CA ARG A 56 64.33 7.89 15.15
C ARG A 56 63.35 8.65 14.26
N LEU A 57 62.37 9.31 14.86
CA LEU A 57 61.38 10.15 14.21
C LEU A 57 61.40 11.52 14.86
N LYS A 58 61.30 12.58 14.05
CA LYS A 58 61.16 13.94 14.58
C LYS A 58 59.72 14.18 15.02
N GLU A 59 59.54 15.05 16.00
CA GLU A 59 58.22 15.43 16.50
C GLU A 59 57.35 16.07 15.40
N SER A 60 57.96 16.82 14.47
CA SER A 60 57.26 17.36 13.29
C SER A 60 56.65 16.26 12.42
N ASP A 61 57.45 15.24 12.12
CA ASP A 61 57.08 14.15 11.21
C ASP A 61 56.05 13.24 11.90
N TYR A 62 56.17 13.05 13.22
CA TYR A 62 55.18 12.39 14.05
C TYR A 62 53.81 13.08 13.96
N LEU A 63 53.76 14.40 14.20
CA LEU A 63 52.50 15.15 14.17
C LEU A 63 51.84 15.10 12.79
N GLU A 64 52.64 15.21 11.72
CA GLU A 64 52.14 15.09 10.34
C GLU A 64 51.55 13.70 10.06
N ILE A 65 52.23 12.63 10.46
CA ILE A 65 51.75 11.25 10.29
C ILE A 65 50.45 11.03 11.08
N ILE A 66 50.36 11.54 12.31
CA ILE A 66 49.15 11.37 13.13
C ILE A 66 47.98 12.16 12.56
N HIS A 67 48.19 13.42 12.16
CA HIS A 67 47.14 14.25 11.56
C HIS A 67 46.62 13.65 10.26
N THR A 68 47.51 13.19 9.37
CA THR A 68 47.12 12.56 8.11
C THR A 68 46.31 11.27 8.31
N LEU A 69 46.69 10.44 9.29
CA LEU A 69 45.93 9.24 9.66
C LEU A 69 44.55 9.57 10.22
N GLU A 70 44.46 10.60 11.07
CA GLU A 70 43.18 11.05 11.63
C GLU A 70 42.25 11.66 10.59
N ASP A 71 42.79 12.47 9.68
CA ASP A 71 42.05 13.10 8.58
C ASP A 71 41.49 12.08 7.60
N ALA A 72 42.31 11.09 7.20
CA ALA A 72 41.86 10.02 6.30
C ALA A 72 40.67 9.24 6.89
N LEU A 73 40.68 8.97 8.19
CA LEU A 73 39.60 8.23 8.84
C LEU A 73 38.35 9.07 9.13
N ARG A 74 38.52 10.38 9.38
CA ARG A 74 37.39 11.31 9.41
C ARG A 74 36.68 11.31 8.06
N LEU A 75 37.44 11.45 6.97
CA LEU A 75 36.89 11.50 5.61
C LEU A 75 36.14 10.21 5.24
N GLU A 76 36.71 9.03 5.53
CA GLU A 76 36.02 7.75 5.31
C GLU A 76 34.71 7.65 6.13
N THR A 77 34.72 8.12 7.37
CA THR A 77 33.53 8.07 8.24
C THR A 77 32.43 9.01 7.76
N GLU A 78 32.80 10.21 7.31
CA GLU A 78 31.87 11.20 6.74
C GLU A 78 31.25 10.68 5.44
N MET A 79 32.06 10.02 4.60
CA MET A 79 31.59 9.41 3.36
C MET A 79 30.58 8.28 3.63
N ASP A 80 30.88 7.37 4.57
CA ASP A 80 29.95 6.32 5.01
C ASP A 80 28.61 6.91 5.52
N THR A 81 28.67 8.00 6.30
CA THR A 81 27.44 8.65 6.80
C THR A 81 26.65 9.36 5.71
N ASN A 82 27.33 9.97 4.74
CA ASN A 82 26.69 10.67 3.62
C ASN A 82 25.99 9.67 2.70
N GLU A 83 26.59 8.50 2.44
CA GLU A 83 25.94 7.43 1.68
C GLU A 83 24.66 6.91 2.37
N ASP A 84 24.70 6.73 3.69
CA ASP A 84 23.52 6.36 4.48
C ASP A 84 22.42 7.44 4.41
N GLU A 85 22.79 8.72 4.50
CA GLU A 85 21.84 9.84 4.38
C GLU A 85 21.22 9.92 2.99
N GLN A 86 22.01 9.79 1.93
CA GLN A 86 21.54 9.77 0.55
C GLN A 86 20.56 8.61 0.29
N LEU A 87 20.86 7.42 0.83
CA LEU A 87 19.97 6.27 0.70
C LEU A 87 18.62 6.52 1.39
N ARG A 88 18.62 7.11 2.59
CA ARG A 88 17.40 7.45 3.32
C ARG A 88 16.57 8.51 2.60
N LEU A 89 17.23 9.50 1.99
CA LEU A 89 16.57 10.50 1.17
C LEU A 89 15.93 9.87 -0.07
N ALA A 90 16.64 8.96 -0.75
CA ALA A 90 16.12 8.23 -1.89
C ALA A 90 14.89 7.37 -1.55
N GLU A 91 14.93 6.66 -0.42
CA GLU A 91 13.78 5.87 0.08
C GLU A 91 12.59 6.77 0.38
N HIS A 92 12.80 7.91 1.05
CA HIS A 92 11.74 8.86 1.33
C HIS A 92 11.12 9.46 0.05
N MET A 93 11.92 9.79 -0.96
CA MET A 93 11.39 10.26 -2.25
C MET A 93 10.54 9.19 -2.94
N ALA A 94 10.97 7.94 -2.93
CA ALA A 94 10.19 6.84 -3.51
C ALA A 94 8.85 6.64 -2.79
N GLU A 95 8.81 6.76 -1.46
CA GLU A 95 7.56 6.70 -0.69
C GLU A 95 6.59 7.84 -1.06
N LEU A 96 7.10 9.04 -1.31
CA LEU A 96 6.29 10.17 -1.74
C LEU A 96 5.73 9.97 -3.16
N GLU A 97 6.55 9.47 -4.08
CA GLU A 97 6.14 9.13 -5.45
C GLU A 97 5.03 8.05 -5.45
N ASP A 98 5.18 7.01 -4.64
CA ASP A 98 4.17 5.96 -4.49
C ASP A 98 2.86 6.54 -3.94
N ALA A 99 2.92 7.38 -2.90
CA ALA A 99 1.74 8.01 -2.32
C ALA A 99 1.03 8.96 -3.32
N GLU A 100 1.78 9.69 -4.13
CA GLU A 100 1.23 10.54 -5.19
C GLU A 100 0.51 9.71 -6.26
N LEU A 101 1.14 8.61 -6.71
CA LEU A 101 0.55 7.70 -7.68
C LEU A 101 -0.75 7.06 -7.14
N GLU A 102 -0.76 6.63 -5.87
CA GLU A 102 -1.96 6.12 -5.21
C GLU A 102 -3.08 7.16 -5.16
N ALA A 103 -2.77 8.41 -4.83
CA ALA A 103 -3.74 9.50 -4.82
C ALA A 103 -4.30 9.80 -6.22
N MET A 104 -3.48 9.72 -7.27
CA MET A 104 -3.93 9.85 -8.66
C MET A 104 -4.86 8.70 -9.06
N LEU A 105 -4.51 7.46 -8.72
CA LEU A 105 -5.33 6.29 -9.00
C LEU A 105 -6.67 6.33 -8.25
N ALA A 106 -6.68 6.80 -7.00
CA ALA A 106 -7.91 6.98 -6.23
C ALA A 106 -8.85 8.00 -6.88
N LYS A 107 -8.32 9.14 -7.34
CA LYS A 107 -9.10 10.15 -8.09
C LYS A 107 -9.65 9.58 -9.40
N GLN A 108 -8.84 8.82 -10.14
CA GLN A 108 -9.28 8.19 -11.39
C GLN A 108 -10.35 7.11 -11.17
N GLN A 109 -10.26 6.34 -10.08
CA GLN A 109 -11.31 5.37 -9.72
C GLN A 109 -12.63 6.08 -9.43
N GLN A 110 -12.60 7.25 -8.78
CA GLN A 110 -13.80 8.06 -8.53
C GLN A 110 -14.48 8.53 -9.83
N GLU A 111 -13.72 8.72 -10.92
CA GLU A 111 -14.25 9.12 -12.24
C GLU A 111 -14.74 7.94 -13.11
N LEU A 112 -14.43 6.68 -12.76
CA LEU A 112 -14.64 5.50 -13.61
C LEU A 112 -15.41 4.35 -12.96
N ILE A 113 -16.13 4.61 -11.86
CA ILE A 113 -16.91 3.58 -11.18
C ILE A 113 -17.91 2.99 -12.18
N SER A 114 -17.76 1.69 -12.43
CA SER A 114 -18.57 0.95 -13.39
C SER A 114 -19.11 -0.30 -12.74
N VAL A 115 -20.39 -0.27 -12.39
CA VAL A 115 -21.06 -1.38 -11.72
C VAL A 115 -21.82 -2.20 -12.76
N LEU A 116 -21.53 -3.49 -12.84
CA LEU A 116 -22.29 -4.42 -13.68
C LEU A 116 -23.71 -4.58 -13.11
N CYS A 117 -24.70 -4.59 -14.00
CA CYS A 117 -26.09 -4.78 -13.59
C CYS A 117 -26.28 -6.18 -12.98
N PRO A 118 -26.79 -6.28 -11.74
CA PRO A 118 -26.96 -7.57 -11.06
C PRO A 118 -28.03 -8.47 -11.69
N ILE A 119 -28.92 -7.88 -12.51
CA ILE A 119 -30.03 -8.59 -13.15
C ILE A 119 -29.59 -9.25 -14.47
N CYS A 120 -29.06 -8.47 -15.41
CA CYS A 120 -28.68 -9.00 -16.73
C CYS A 120 -27.23 -9.49 -16.80
N LYS A 121 -26.37 -9.07 -15.86
CA LYS A 121 -24.94 -9.40 -15.79
C LYS A 121 -24.11 -9.04 -17.03
N ALA A 122 -24.68 -8.26 -17.96
CA ALA A 122 -24.08 -7.94 -19.25
C ALA A 122 -23.86 -6.43 -19.45
N GLY A 123 -24.76 -5.59 -18.95
CA GLY A 123 -24.67 -4.13 -19.07
C GLY A 123 -24.15 -3.47 -17.81
N TYR A 124 -23.47 -2.33 -17.97
CA TYR A 124 -23.12 -1.44 -16.87
C TYR A 124 -24.30 -0.53 -16.49
N LEU A 125 -24.39 -0.18 -15.21
CA LEU A 125 -25.38 0.74 -14.68
C LEU A 125 -25.00 2.18 -15.03
N ARG A 126 -26.00 2.97 -15.43
CA ARG A 126 -25.87 4.39 -15.69
C ARG A 126 -26.53 5.17 -14.57
N GLU A 127 -25.78 6.11 -14.01
CA GLU A 127 -26.26 7.03 -12.99
C GLU A 127 -27.01 8.21 -13.61
N HIS A 128 -28.11 8.59 -12.96
CA HIS A 128 -28.91 9.76 -13.29
C HIS A 128 -29.00 10.65 -12.06
N ALA A 129 -28.30 11.78 -12.11
CA ALA A 129 -28.21 12.72 -11.00
C ALA A 129 -29.56 13.40 -10.72
N SER A 130 -29.75 13.80 -9.45
CA SER A 130 -30.92 14.53 -8.99
C SER A 130 -31.03 15.87 -9.73
N THR A 131 -32.11 16.05 -10.49
CA THR A 131 -32.56 17.36 -10.98
C THR A 131 -33.67 17.86 -10.05
N GLN A 132 -33.97 19.17 -10.05
CA GLN A 132 -34.91 19.82 -9.11
C GLN A 132 -36.32 19.18 -9.00
N MET A 133 -36.66 18.19 -9.84
CA MET A 133 -37.96 17.52 -9.89
C MET A 133 -37.90 15.98 -9.86
N SER A 134 -36.74 15.34 -9.67
CA SER A 134 -36.63 13.87 -9.75
C SER A 134 -35.66 13.28 -8.72
N THR A 135 -36.03 12.14 -8.13
CA THR A 135 -35.14 11.39 -7.23
C THR A 135 -34.00 10.76 -8.02
N PRO A 136 -32.75 10.82 -7.51
CA PRO A 136 -31.61 10.24 -8.20
C PRO A 136 -31.78 8.72 -8.31
N PHE A 137 -31.40 8.18 -9.46
CA PHE A 137 -31.58 6.76 -9.76
C PHE A 137 -30.50 6.22 -10.68
N ILE A 138 -30.32 4.91 -10.66
CA ILE A 138 -29.51 4.17 -11.62
C ILE A 138 -30.40 3.38 -12.56
N SER A 139 -29.93 3.17 -13.79
CA SER A 139 -30.64 2.34 -14.77
C SER A 139 -29.72 1.47 -15.62
N CYS A 140 -30.25 0.35 -16.09
CA CYS A 140 -29.59 -0.53 -17.07
C CYS A 140 -30.38 -0.58 -18.39
N GLY A 141 -29.68 -0.84 -19.49
CA GLY A 141 -30.31 -1.12 -20.80
C GLY A 141 -31.24 -2.34 -20.80
N CYS A 142 -31.15 -3.23 -19.81
CA CYS A 142 -32.11 -4.33 -19.63
C CYS A 142 -33.45 -3.89 -18.98
N GLY A 143 -33.62 -2.61 -18.67
CA GLY A 143 -34.84 -2.07 -18.04
C GLY A 143 -34.89 -2.21 -16.52
N PHE A 144 -33.75 -2.39 -15.84
CA PHE A 144 -33.65 -2.28 -14.38
C PHE A 144 -33.51 -0.82 -13.95
N THR A 145 -34.28 -0.37 -12.96
CA THR A 145 -34.20 0.97 -12.37
C THR A 145 -34.17 0.90 -10.85
N PHE A 146 -33.27 1.64 -10.21
CA PHE A 146 -33.18 1.68 -8.74
C PHE A 146 -33.03 3.11 -8.26
N HIS A 147 -33.97 3.54 -7.43
CA HIS A 147 -34.03 4.91 -6.90
C HIS A 147 -33.44 4.95 -5.50
N VAL A 148 -32.59 5.94 -5.26
CA VAL A 148 -31.94 6.12 -3.97
C VAL A 148 -32.57 7.31 -3.24
N LYS A 149 -32.92 7.11 -1.96
CA LYS A 149 -33.52 8.15 -1.12
C LYS A 149 -32.49 9.15 -0.56
N TYR A 150 -31.30 8.67 -0.22
CA TYR A 150 -30.22 9.44 0.36
C TYR A 150 -28.92 9.10 -0.35
N VAL A 151 -28.22 10.13 -0.85
CA VAL A 151 -26.93 9.98 -1.51
C VAL A 151 -25.86 10.53 -0.57
N TYR A 152 -24.90 9.69 -0.20
CA TYR A 152 -23.76 10.08 0.66
C TYR A 152 -22.52 10.37 -0.18
N HIS A 153 -22.30 9.57 -1.21
CA HIS A 153 -21.20 9.75 -2.17
C HIS A 153 -21.78 10.00 -3.57
N SER A 154 -21.81 8.96 -4.42
CA SER A 154 -22.57 8.91 -5.66
C SER A 154 -23.64 7.82 -5.57
N VAL A 155 -24.69 7.89 -6.40
CA VAL A 155 -25.76 6.89 -6.43
C VAL A 155 -25.20 5.51 -6.79
N LEU A 156 -24.17 5.49 -7.64
CA LEU A 156 -23.54 4.27 -8.11
C LEU A 156 -22.63 3.64 -7.03
N GLU A 157 -21.87 4.46 -6.30
CA GLU A 157 -21.07 4.03 -5.13
C GLU A 157 -21.97 3.48 -4.03
N ASP A 158 -22.98 4.26 -3.62
CA ASP A 158 -23.90 3.85 -2.57
C ASP A 158 -24.63 2.55 -2.94
N PHE A 159 -24.94 2.34 -4.22
CA PHE A 159 -25.52 1.09 -4.72
C PHE A 159 -24.52 -0.07 -4.70
N GLN A 160 -23.26 0.16 -5.10
CA GLN A 160 -22.20 -0.84 -5.03
C GLN A 160 -22.02 -1.33 -3.60
N ASP A 161 -21.91 -0.41 -2.65
CA ASP A 161 -21.77 -0.73 -1.23
C ASP A 161 -22.96 -1.51 -0.69
N LYS A 162 -24.19 -1.14 -1.06
CA LYS A 162 -25.40 -1.89 -0.69
C LYS A 162 -25.37 -3.33 -1.22
N ILE A 163 -24.97 -3.54 -2.47
CA ILE A 163 -24.83 -4.88 -3.05
C ILE A 163 -23.76 -5.70 -2.35
N VAL A 164 -22.58 -5.12 -2.13
CA VAL A 164 -21.46 -5.80 -1.49
C VAL A 164 -21.82 -6.17 -0.06
N ASN A 165 -22.36 -5.23 0.72
CA ASN A 165 -22.76 -5.47 2.11
C ASN A 165 -23.83 -6.54 2.22
N ALA A 166 -24.86 -6.49 1.37
CA ALA A 166 -25.92 -7.49 1.36
C ALA A 166 -25.39 -8.89 0.99
N PHE A 167 -24.46 -8.98 0.04
CA PHE A 167 -23.79 -10.24 -0.32
C PHE A 167 -22.92 -10.78 0.82
N MET A 168 -22.11 -9.94 1.46
CA MET A 168 -21.23 -10.35 2.57
C MET A 168 -22.03 -10.79 3.79
N THR A 169 -23.10 -10.07 4.13
CA THR A 169 -24.00 -10.42 5.25
C THR A 169 -24.62 -11.81 5.05
N HIS A 170 -24.99 -12.15 3.81
CA HIS A 170 -25.44 -13.49 3.49
C HIS A 170 -24.32 -14.52 3.64
N ARG A 171 -23.13 -14.22 3.11
CA ARG A 171 -21.97 -15.14 3.13
C ARG A 171 -21.52 -15.48 4.55
N ASP A 172 -21.66 -14.57 5.49
CA ASP A 172 -21.35 -14.80 6.91
C ASP A 172 -22.24 -15.89 7.54
N SER A 173 -23.42 -16.16 6.95
CA SER A 173 -24.41 -17.11 7.46
C SER A 173 -24.71 -18.27 6.50
N CYS A 174 -24.16 -18.28 5.29
CA CYS A 174 -24.42 -19.31 4.29
C CYS A 174 -23.25 -19.47 3.30
N CYS A 175 -22.92 -20.73 2.95
CA CYS A 175 -21.81 -21.07 2.06
C CYS A 175 -22.17 -21.06 0.56
N ALA A 176 -23.43 -20.84 0.20
CA ALA A 176 -23.89 -20.79 -1.19
C ALA A 176 -23.87 -19.35 -1.74
N ASP A 177 -23.62 -19.19 -3.03
CA ASP A 177 -23.70 -17.86 -3.66
C ASP A 177 -25.17 -17.47 -3.90
N PRO A 178 -25.63 -16.33 -3.36
CA PRO A 178 -26.97 -15.87 -3.63
C PRO A 178 -27.08 -15.22 -5.02
N THR A 179 -28.32 -15.13 -5.51
CA THR A 179 -28.69 -14.46 -6.76
C THR A 179 -29.50 -13.21 -6.49
N PHE A 180 -29.54 -12.27 -7.43
CA PHE A 180 -30.35 -11.07 -7.32
C PHE A 180 -31.63 -11.20 -8.16
N GLU A 181 -32.76 -10.84 -7.57
CA GLU A 181 -34.07 -10.85 -8.22
C GLU A 181 -34.66 -9.44 -8.21
N LYS A 182 -35.14 -9.00 -9.38
CA LYS A 182 -35.85 -7.73 -9.55
C LYS A 182 -37.32 -7.93 -9.24
N LYS A 183 -37.88 -7.11 -8.34
CA LYS A 183 -39.33 -7.00 -8.09
C LYS A 183 -39.81 -5.60 -8.45
N THR A 184 -40.70 -5.49 -9.43
CA THR A 184 -41.28 -4.20 -9.81
C THR A 184 -42.45 -3.89 -8.89
N THR A 185 -42.40 -2.74 -8.21
CA THR A 185 -43.52 -2.29 -7.37
C THR A 185 -44.50 -1.47 -8.22
N PRO A 186 -45.81 -1.75 -8.15
CA PRO A 186 -46.81 -1.07 -8.98
C PRO A 186 -47.00 0.41 -8.61
N ASP A 187 -46.63 0.83 -7.39
CA ASP A 187 -46.95 2.15 -6.86
C ASP A 187 -45.91 3.25 -7.13
N ASN A 188 -44.67 2.92 -7.49
CA ASN A 188 -43.59 3.94 -7.50
C ASN A 188 -42.63 3.89 -8.69
N GLY A 189 -42.85 3.00 -9.68
CA GLY A 189 -42.02 2.88 -10.88
C GLY A 189 -40.56 2.45 -10.65
N ALA A 190 -40.13 2.30 -9.39
CA ALA A 190 -38.81 1.86 -8.98
C ALA A 190 -38.79 0.36 -8.73
N ASP A 191 -37.73 -0.30 -9.20
CA ASP A 191 -37.52 -1.71 -8.89
C ASP A 191 -36.91 -1.88 -7.50
N VAL A 192 -37.33 -2.97 -6.86
CA VAL A 192 -36.79 -3.44 -5.60
C VAL A 192 -35.88 -4.63 -5.89
N LEU A 193 -34.65 -4.58 -5.39
CA LEU A 193 -33.67 -5.65 -5.55
C LEU A 193 -33.69 -6.55 -4.31
N CYS A 194 -33.87 -7.85 -4.52
CA CYS A 194 -33.84 -8.85 -3.45
C CYS A 194 -32.68 -9.82 -3.66
N ILE A 195 -32.03 -10.22 -2.56
CA ILE A 195 -31.13 -11.37 -2.56
C ILE A 195 -31.98 -12.63 -2.44
N LYS A 196 -31.68 -13.65 -3.23
CA LYS A 196 -32.33 -14.96 -3.22
C LYS A 196 -31.27 -16.06 -3.18
N CYS A 197 -31.27 -16.85 -2.12
CA CYS A 197 -30.41 -18.00 -1.98
C CYS A 197 -31.19 -19.30 -2.07
N ALA A 198 -30.75 -20.23 -2.93
CA ALA A 198 -31.38 -21.53 -3.11
C ALA A 198 -31.24 -22.46 -1.88
N HIS A 199 -30.30 -22.17 -0.97
CA HIS A 199 -30.02 -23.03 0.17
C HIS A 199 -30.73 -22.58 1.46
N CYS A 200 -30.59 -21.31 1.83
CA CYS A 200 -31.17 -20.78 3.08
C CYS A 200 -32.50 -20.02 2.87
N GLY A 201 -32.92 -19.79 1.62
CA GLY A 201 -34.17 -19.07 1.32
C GLY A 201 -34.16 -17.59 1.72
N SER A 202 -32.98 -17.01 1.99
CA SER A 202 -32.81 -15.60 2.36
C SER A 202 -33.44 -14.69 1.30
N MET A 203 -34.24 -13.70 1.75
CA MET A 203 -34.96 -12.71 0.94
C MET A 203 -34.83 -11.25 1.47
N PRO A 204 -33.66 -10.78 1.93
CA PRO A 204 -33.51 -9.39 2.34
C PRO A 204 -33.63 -8.48 1.11
N VAL A 205 -34.45 -7.45 1.27
CA VAL A 205 -34.58 -6.36 0.30
C VAL A 205 -33.41 -5.43 0.49
N LEU A 206 -32.76 -5.03 -0.61
CA LEU A 206 -31.79 -3.95 -0.57
C LEU A 206 -32.56 -2.62 -0.37
N PRO A 207 -32.31 -1.87 0.72
CA PRO A 207 -32.99 -0.61 1.02
C PRO A 207 -32.56 0.55 0.12
#